data_AF-A0A9W7I5Q8-F1
#
_entry.id   AF-A0A9W7I5Q8-F1
#
_cell.length_a   1.000
_cell.length_b   1.000
_cell.length_c   1.000
_cell.angle_alpha   90.00
_cell.angle_beta   90.00
_cell.angle_gamma   90.00
#
_symmetry.space_group_name_H-M   'P 1'
#
loop_
_entity.id
_entity.type
_entity.pdbx_description
1 polymer ?
#
loop_
_entity_poly.entity_id
_entity_poly.type
_entity_poly.pdbx_seq_one_letter_code
_entity_poly.pdbx_strand_id
1 'polypeptide(L)'
;MAAQISKKRKFVADGVFYAELNEVLTRELAEDGYSGVEVRVTPMRTEIIIRATRTQNVLGEKGRRIRELTSVVQKRFKFPENSVELYAEKVNNRGLCAVAQAESLRYKLLGGLAVRRACYGVLRFVMESGAKGCEVIVSGKLRAQRAKSMKFKDGYMISSGFPVKEYIDSAVRHVLLRQGVLGIKVKIMLDWDPKGKQGPMTPLPDLVTIHPPKDDEEYKEKKEFEAVVPSPVIEPLFRSILSTEFCYTGTIEVCNSDNSSDKQEAQLHQLRDRETPDSDGSATSGIITEAVNVAAVSPVTALSLKEPKLQMMIGLTISKLWKPVKFC
;
A
#
# COMPACT_ATOMS: atom_id res chain seq x y z
N MET A 1 27.09 0.78 -32.51
CA MET A 1 26.82 1.97 -31.67
C MET A 1 25.31 2.17 -31.56
N ALA A 2 24.82 2.74 -30.47
CA ALA A 2 23.45 3.27 -30.43
C ALA A 2 23.35 4.50 -31.36
N ALA A 3 22.21 4.68 -32.03
CA ALA A 3 22.00 5.85 -32.89
C ALA A 3 21.99 7.15 -32.07
N GLN A 4 22.68 8.18 -32.53
CA GLN A 4 22.80 9.46 -31.82
C GLN A 4 21.52 10.30 -31.96
N ILE A 5 20.50 9.96 -31.18
CA ILE A 5 19.18 10.61 -31.18
C ILE A 5 19.21 11.85 -30.30
N SER A 6 18.64 12.97 -30.76
CA SER A 6 18.54 14.20 -29.98
C SER A 6 17.60 14.03 -28.77
N LYS A 7 17.94 14.62 -27.62
CA LYS A 7 17.20 14.44 -26.34
C LYS A 7 15.69 14.64 -26.51
N LYS A 8 15.26 15.68 -27.26
CA LYS A 8 13.84 15.94 -27.57
C LYS A 8 13.17 14.78 -28.33
N ARG A 9 13.83 14.22 -29.36
CA ARG A 9 13.31 13.07 -30.11
C ARG A 9 13.27 11.79 -29.27
N LYS A 10 14.27 11.59 -28.40
CA LYS A 10 14.28 10.45 -27.46
C LYS A 10 13.05 10.47 -26.54
N PHE A 11 12.81 11.57 -25.81
CA PHE A 11 11.65 11.65 -24.90
C PHE A 11 10.31 11.44 -25.60
N VAL A 12 10.16 11.89 -26.84
CA VAL A 12 8.94 11.63 -27.64
C VAL A 12 8.83 10.15 -28.02
N ALA A 13 9.93 9.50 -28.43
CA ALA A 13 9.94 8.07 -28.73
C ALA A 13 9.64 7.21 -27.49
N ASP A 14 10.28 7.52 -26.35
CA ASP A 14 10.05 6.84 -25.06
C ASP A 14 8.58 6.97 -24.62
N GLY A 15 7.97 8.15 -24.83
CA GLY A 15 6.55 8.40 -24.54
C GLY A 15 5.58 7.67 -25.47
N VAL A 16 5.89 7.57 -26.76
CA VAL A 16 5.11 6.78 -27.74
C VAL A 16 5.19 5.29 -27.41
N PHE A 17 6.38 4.79 -27.06
CA PHE A 17 6.61 3.42 -26.62
C PHE A 17 5.77 3.06 -25.38
N TYR A 18 5.76 3.92 -24.36
CA TYR A 18 4.91 3.74 -23.18
C TYR A 18 3.41 3.75 -23.53
N ALA A 19 2.98 4.67 -24.40
CA ALA A 19 1.58 4.74 -24.83
C ALA A 19 1.14 3.47 -25.58
N GLU A 20 1.98 2.95 -26.48
CA GLU A 20 1.70 1.73 -27.24
C GLU A 20 1.66 0.49 -26.34
N LEU A 21 2.63 0.32 -25.42
CA LEU A 21 2.63 -0.76 -24.42
C LEU A 21 1.35 -0.76 -23.57
N ASN A 22 0.95 0.42 -23.08
CA ASN A 22 -0.23 0.58 -22.25
C ASN A 22 -1.53 0.26 -23.02
N GLU A 23 -1.58 0.56 -24.32
CA GLU A 23 -2.72 0.28 -25.20
C GLU A 23 -2.87 -1.22 -25.49
N VAL A 24 -1.77 -1.91 -25.79
CA VAL A 24 -1.71 -3.36 -26.01
C VAL A 24 -2.12 -4.12 -24.75
N LEU A 25 -1.47 -3.83 -23.62
CA LEU A 25 -1.73 -4.52 -22.35
C LEU A 25 -3.14 -4.21 -21.80
N THR A 26 -3.68 -3.01 -22.07
CA THR A 26 -5.10 -2.69 -21.81
C THR A 26 -6.05 -3.61 -22.57
N ARG A 27 -5.75 -3.98 -23.82
CA ARG A 27 -6.58 -4.89 -24.62
C ARG A 27 -6.44 -6.35 -24.18
N GLU A 28 -5.20 -6.82 -24.00
CA GLU A 28 -4.88 -8.23 -23.71
C GLU A 28 -5.17 -8.65 -22.26
N LEU A 29 -5.10 -7.71 -21.31
CA LEU A 29 -5.36 -7.93 -19.88
C LEU A 29 -6.65 -7.24 -19.40
N ALA A 30 -7.55 -6.89 -20.33
CA ALA A 30 -8.86 -6.32 -20.03
C ALA A 30 -9.68 -7.20 -19.05
N GLU A 31 -9.54 -8.53 -19.14
CA GLU A 31 -10.24 -9.47 -18.25
C GLU A 31 -9.67 -9.45 -16.82
N ASP A 32 -8.36 -9.35 -16.67
CA ASP A 32 -7.68 -9.56 -15.39
C ASP A 32 -7.65 -8.33 -14.47
N GLY A 33 -8.33 -7.27 -14.90
CA GLY A 33 -8.40 -6.00 -14.20
C GLY A 33 -7.03 -5.32 -14.19
N TYR A 34 -6.50 -5.10 -15.39
CA TYR A 34 -5.37 -4.21 -15.64
C TYR A 34 -5.66 -2.80 -15.09
N SER A 35 -4.66 -2.18 -14.45
CA SER A 35 -4.72 -0.80 -13.95
C SER A 35 -3.79 0.14 -14.72
N GLY A 36 -2.60 -0.34 -15.07
CA GLY A 36 -1.55 0.45 -15.72
C GLY A 36 -0.20 -0.27 -15.67
N VAL A 37 0.83 0.38 -16.19
CA VAL A 37 2.20 -0.14 -16.28
C VAL A 37 3.18 0.87 -15.70
N GLU A 38 4.34 0.38 -15.25
CA GLU A 38 5.57 1.17 -15.14
C GLU A 38 6.65 0.55 -16.02
N VAL A 39 7.48 1.38 -16.63
CA VAL A 39 8.61 0.93 -17.45
C VAL A 39 9.89 1.52 -16.86
N ARG A 40 10.85 0.67 -16.50
CA ARG A 40 12.17 1.07 -16.00
C ARG A 40 13.20 0.67 -17.04
N VAL A 41 13.81 1.68 -17.68
CA VAL A 41 14.74 1.48 -18.80
C VAL A 41 16.19 1.60 -18.31
N THR A 42 16.79 0.46 -17.97
CA THR A 42 18.23 0.34 -17.72
C THR A 42 18.93 0.05 -19.06
N PRO A 43 20.14 0.59 -19.34
CA PRO A 43 20.81 0.37 -20.63
C PRO A 43 21.12 -1.11 -20.97
N MET A 44 21.04 -2.01 -19.99
CA MET A 44 21.21 -3.46 -20.18
C MET A 44 19.88 -4.23 -20.29
N ARG A 45 18.81 -3.77 -19.63
CA ARG A 45 17.50 -4.46 -19.55
C ARG A 45 16.36 -3.44 -19.37
N THR A 46 15.23 -3.72 -20.00
CA THR A 46 13.98 -2.97 -19.75
C THR A 46 13.04 -3.82 -18.90
N GLU A 47 12.72 -3.32 -17.70
CA GLU A 47 11.76 -3.94 -16.79
C GLU A 47 10.38 -3.32 -17.02
N ILE A 48 9.36 -4.15 -17.24
CA ILE A 48 7.97 -3.71 -17.43
C ILE A 48 7.13 -4.28 -16.28
N ILE A 49 6.70 -3.41 -15.38
CA ILE A 49 5.90 -3.76 -14.20
C ILE A 49 4.43 -3.54 -14.55
N ILE A 50 3.69 -4.64 -14.75
CA ILE A 50 2.24 -4.64 -14.99
C ILE A 50 1.52 -4.58 -13.65
N ARG A 51 0.74 -3.53 -13.42
CA ARG A 51 -0.13 -3.40 -12.24
C ARG A 51 -1.52 -3.93 -12.55
N ALA A 52 -1.89 -5.05 -11.94
CA ALA A 52 -3.16 -5.72 -12.16
C ALA A 52 -3.85 -6.13 -10.85
N THR A 53 -5.17 -6.36 -10.90
CA THR A 53 -5.91 -6.85 -9.72
C THR A 53 -5.79 -8.37 -9.52
N ARG A 54 -5.52 -9.14 -10.58
CA ARG A 54 -5.40 -10.61 -10.58
C ARG A 54 -4.08 -11.08 -11.18
N THR A 55 -2.98 -10.92 -10.46
CA THR A 55 -1.62 -11.24 -10.95
C THR A 55 -1.44 -12.71 -11.36
N GLN A 56 -2.11 -13.64 -10.68
CA GLN A 56 -2.08 -15.08 -11.01
C GLN A 56 -2.53 -15.35 -12.45
N ASN A 57 -3.58 -14.67 -12.92
CA ASN A 57 -4.08 -14.81 -14.29
C ASN A 57 -3.14 -14.20 -15.35
N VAL A 58 -2.39 -13.14 -14.97
CA VAL A 58 -1.41 -12.49 -15.85
C VAL A 58 -0.17 -13.38 -16.05
N LEU A 59 0.27 -14.07 -14.99
CA LEU A 59 1.29 -15.13 -15.10
C LEU A 59 0.77 -16.32 -15.94
N GLY A 60 -0.47 -16.75 -15.66
CA GLY A 60 -1.06 -17.95 -16.24
C GLY A 60 -0.41 -19.24 -15.73
N GLU A 61 -0.86 -20.38 -16.27
CA GLU A 61 -0.38 -21.71 -15.90
C GLU A 61 1.14 -21.82 -16.02
N LYS A 62 1.84 -22.11 -14.92
CA LYS A 62 3.32 -22.24 -14.86
C LYS A 62 4.09 -21.05 -15.47
N GLY A 63 3.50 -19.85 -15.47
CA GLY A 63 4.10 -18.65 -16.08
C GLY A 63 4.04 -18.63 -17.61
N ARG A 64 3.17 -19.43 -18.25
CA ARG A 64 3.02 -19.51 -19.71
C ARG A 64 2.63 -18.16 -20.32
N ARG A 65 1.58 -17.52 -19.80
CA ARG A 65 1.00 -16.31 -20.40
C ARG A 65 1.97 -15.13 -20.33
N ILE A 66 2.71 -14.98 -19.23
CA ILE A 66 3.72 -13.92 -19.13
C ILE A 66 4.89 -14.14 -20.10
N ARG A 67 5.29 -15.39 -20.40
CA ARG A 67 6.28 -15.69 -21.47
C ARG A 67 5.75 -15.39 -22.87
N GLU A 68 4.46 -15.65 -23.12
CA GLU A 68 3.78 -15.27 -24.36
C GLU A 68 3.75 -13.74 -24.52
N LEU A 69 3.42 -12.98 -23.46
CA LEU A 69 3.50 -11.51 -23.44
C LEU A 69 4.92 -10.98 -23.69
N THR A 70 5.95 -11.55 -23.03
CA THR A 70 7.36 -11.20 -23.30
C THR A 70 7.71 -11.41 -24.77
N SER A 71 7.25 -12.50 -25.37
CA SER A 71 7.48 -12.82 -26.78
C SER A 71 6.80 -11.82 -27.73
N VAL A 72 5.60 -11.35 -27.39
CA VAL A 72 4.87 -10.31 -28.14
C VAL A 72 5.62 -8.97 -28.07
N VAL A 73 6.02 -8.54 -26.87
CA VAL A 73 6.75 -7.28 -26.65
C VAL A 73 8.10 -7.29 -27.38
N GLN A 74 8.90 -8.34 -27.23
CA GLN A 74 10.19 -8.48 -27.90
C GLN A 74 10.06 -8.38 -29.43
N LYS A 75 9.11 -9.15 -30.02
CA LYS A 75 8.91 -9.18 -31.48
C LYS A 75 8.34 -7.88 -32.04
N ARG A 76 7.43 -7.21 -31.31
CA ARG A 76 6.78 -5.97 -31.76
C ARG A 76 7.76 -4.79 -31.78
N PHE A 77 8.54 -4.63 -30.72
CA PHE A 77 9.49 -3.51 -30.58
C PHE A 77 10.91 -3.84 -31.07
N LYS A 78 11.15 -5.08 -31.52
CA LYS A 78 12.43 -5.57 -32.05
C LYS A 78 13.59 -5.44 -31.06
N PHE A 79 13.31 -5.72 -29.78
CA PHE A 79 14.35 -5.85 -28.77
C PHE A 79 15.21 -7.09 -29.03
N PRO A 80 16.52 -7.05 -28.69
CA PRO A 80 17.33 -8.26 -28.66
C PRO A 80 16.82 -9.24 -27.59
N GLU A 81 17.12 -10.52 -27.78
CA GLU A 81 16.68 -11.58 -26.89
C GLU A 81 17.22 -11.34 -25.46
N ASN A 82 16.40 -11.67 -24.46
CA ASN A 82 16.69 -11.52 -23.03
C ASN A 82 16.92 -10.07 -22.52
N SER A 83 16.67 -9.02 -23.31
CA SER A 83 16.79 -7.61 -22.84
C SER A 83 15.49 -7.02 -22.26
N VAL A 84 14.41 -7.79 -22.19
CA VAL A 84 13.10 -7.35 -21.68
C VAL A 84 12.59 -8.36 -20.66
N GLU A 85 12.26 -7.87 -19.47
CA GLU A 85 11.67 -8.64 -18.38
C GLU A 85 10.32 -8.04 -17.98
N LEU A 86 9.35 -8.91 -17.67
CA LEU A 86 8.00 -8.53 -17.31
C LEU A 86 7.68 -9.03 -15.90
N TYR A 87 7.20 -8.13 -15.06
CA TYR A 87 6.85 -8.37 -13.67
C TYR A 87 5.37 -8.03 -13.46
N ALA A 88 4.67 -8.81 -12.62
CA ALA A 88 3.24 -8.60 -12.33
C ALA A 88 3.04 -8.18 -10.88
N GLU A 89 2.78 -6.89 -10.66
CA GLU A 89 2.50 -6.30 -9.36
C GLU A 89 0.98 -6.28 -9.08
N LYS A 90 0.61 -6.55 -7.83
CA LYS A 90 -0.79 -6.50 -7.39
C LYS A 90 -1.15 -5.08 -6.95
N VAL A 91 -2.19 -4.50 -7.56
CA VAL A 91 -2.76 -3.22 -7.09
C VAL A 91 -3.29 -3.38 -5.67
N ASN A 92 -2.79 -2.55 -4.73
CA ASN A 92 -3.16 -2.55 -3.32
C ASN A 92 -4.69 -2.54 -3.12
N ASN A 93 -5.34 -1.45 -3.56
CA ASN A 93 -6.79 -1.25 -3.40
C ASN A 93 -7.50 -1.23 -4.76
N ARG A 94 -8.01 -2.39 -5.19
CA ARG A 94 -8.78 -2.54 -6.44
C ARG A 94 -10.03 -1.65 -6.56
N GLY A 95 -10.51 -1.08 -5.45
CA GLY A 95 -11.67 -0.19 -5.42
C GLY A 95 -11.36 1.24 -5.83
N LEU A 96 -10.12 1.71 -5.62
CA LEU A 96 -9.71 3.09 -5.90
C LEU A 96 -9.32 3.32 -7.37
N CYS A 97 -8.94 2.25 -8.08
CA CYS A 97 -8.62 2.28 -9.51
C CYS A 97 -9.89 2.34 -10.39
N ALA A 98 -10.11 3.46 -11.07
CA ALA A 98 -11.24 3.66 -11.99
C ALA A 98 -11.16 2.72 -13.20
N VAL A 99 -9.96 2.37 -13.68
CA VAL A 99 -9.77 1.45 -14.82
C VAL A 99 -10.30 0.05 -14.51
N ALA A 100 -9.88 -0.53 -13.39
CA ALA A 100 -10.33 -1.85 -12.95
C ALA A 100 -11.84 -1.88 -12.63
N GLN A 101 -12.41 -0.76 -12.17
CA GLN A 101 -13.86 -0.63 -11.94
C GLN A 101 -14.65 -0.45 -13.25
N ALA A 102 -14.11 0.25 -14.24
CA ALA A 102 -14.72 0.38 -15.56
C ALA A 102 -14.77 -0.98 -16.30
N GLU A 103 -13.70 -1.78 -16.24
CA GLU A 103 -13.73 -3.17 -16.72
C GLU A 103 -14.70 -4.04 -15.90
N SER A 104 -14.65 -3.95 -14.56
CA SER A 104 -15.61 -4.68 -13.69
C SER A 104 -17.07 -4.36 -14.02
N LEU A 105 -17.37 -3.12 -14.44
CA LEU A 105 -18.71 -2.72 -14.88
C LEU A 105 -19.01 -3.21 -16.31
N ARG A 106 -18.03 -3.21 -17.22
CA ARG A 106 -18.16 -3.79 -18.56
C ARG A 106 -18.54 -5.27 -18.51
N TYR A 107 -17.86 -6.09 -17.70
CA TYR A 107 -18.23 -7.50 -17.54
C TYR A 107 -19.60 -7.70 -16.89
N LYS A 108 -19.98 -6.88 -15.90
CA LYS A 108 -21.34 -6.91 -15.32
C LYS A 108 -22.42 -6.63 -16.37
N LEU A 109 -22.20 -5.69 -17.30
CA LEU A 109 -23.17 -5.39 -18.37
C LEU A 109 -23.18 -6.46 -19.48
N LEU A 110 -22.01 -7.04 -19.83
CA LEU A 110 -21.93 -8.17 -20.77
C LEU A 110 -22.64 -9.42 -20.22
N GLY A 111 -22.54 -9.68 -18.91
CA GLY A 111 -23.28 -10.71 -18.19
C GLY A 111 -24.78 -10.44 -18.02
N GLY A 112 -25.34 -9.44 -18.71
CA GLY A 112 -26.78 -9.17 -18.75
C GLY A 112 -27.37 -8.53 -17.49
N LEU A 113 -26.57 -8.09 -16.52
CA LEU A 113 -27.10 -7.44 -15.31
C LEU A 113 -27.74 -6.09 -15.67
N ALA A 114 -28.93 -5.83 -15.14
CA ALA A 114 -29.64 -4.57 -15.31
C ALA A 114 -28.78 -3.38 -14.88
N VAL A 115 -28.65 -2.37 -15.76
CA VAL A 115 -27.69 -1.25 -15.64
C VAL A 115 -27.69 -0.60 -14.25
N ARG A 116 -28.86 -0.31 -13.66
CA ARG A 116 -28.95 0.25 -12.30
C ARG A 116 -28.27 -0.65 -11.25
N ARG A 117 -28.57 -1.96 -11.26
CA ARG A 117 -27.99 -2.95 -10.33
C ARG A 117 -26.48 -3.06 -10.50
N ALA A 118 -26.01 -3.06 -11.74
CA ALA A 118 -24.58 -3.10 -12.05
C ALA A 118 -23.83 -1.84 -11.55
N CYS A 119 -24.38 -0.64 -11.79
CA CYS A 119 -23.78 0.63 -11.38
C CYS A 119 -23.78 0.86 -9.85
N TYR A 120 -24.91 0.63 -9.17
CA TYR A 120 -24.95 0.74 -7.69
C TYR A 120 -24.04 -0.31 -7.02
N GLY A 121 -23.96 -1.52 -7.59
CA GLY A 121 -23.00 -2.55 -7.19
C GLY A 121 -21.55 -2.31 -7.62
N VAL A 122 -21.22 -1.14 -8.18
CA VAL A 122 -19.84 -0.62 -8.33
C VAL A 122 -19.65 0.58 -7.41
N LEU A 123 -20.59 1.54 -7.40
CA LEU A 123 -20.56 2.69 -6.47
C LEU A 123 -20.34 2.25 -5.02
N ARG A 124 -21.17 1.33 -4.50
CA ARG A 124 -21.04 0.83 -3.13
C ARG A 124 -19.64 0.27 -2.86
N PHE A 125 -19.12 -0.56 -3.77
CA PHE A 125 -17.80 -1.18 -3.63
C PHE A 125 -16.65 -0.17 -3.63
N VAL A 126 -16.79 0.93 -4.39
CA VAL A 126 -15.83 2.04 -4.43
C VAL A 126 -15.86 2.83 -3.13
N MET A 127 -17.04 3.19 -2.61
CA MET A 127 -17.20 3.87 -1.32
C MET A 127 -16.70 2.99 -0.15
N GLU A 128 -17.04 1.69 -0.16
CA GLU A 128 -16.59 0.67 0.80
C GLU A 128 -15.06 0.46 0.77
N SER A 129 -14.39 0.84 -0.32
CA SER A 129 -12.92 0.82 -0.46
C SER A 129 -12.24 2.13 -0.03
N GLY A 130 -12.95 3.05 0.64
CA GLY A 130 -12.39 4.31 1.16
C GLY A 130 -12.32 5.46 0.15
N ALA A 131 -13.07 5.41 -0.95
CA ALA A 131 -13.17 6.57 -1.85
C ALA A 131 -14.05 7.68 -1.26
N LYS A 132 -13.61 8.94 -1.43
CA LYS A 132 -14.35 10.14 -0.97
C LYS A 132 -15.63 10.39 -1.78
N GLY A 133 -15.68 9.88 -3.01
CA GLY A 133 -16.90 9.82 -3.83
C GLY A 133 -16.67 9.20 -5.20
N CYS A 134 -17.75 8.94 -5.93
CA CYS A 134 -17.70 8.26 -7.22
C CYS A 134 -18.83 8.74 -8.16
N GLU A 135 -18.50 8.94 -9.44
CA GLU A 135 -19.48 9.22 -10.51
C GLU A 135 -19.37 8.14 -11.60
N VAL A 136 -20.44 7.37 -11.78
CA VAL A 136 -20.58 6.39 -12.85
C VAL A 136 -21.59 6.92 -13.88
N ILE A 137 -21.15 7.12 -15.12
CA ILE A 137 -21.99 7.53 -16.23
C ILE A 137 -22.07 6.38 -17.25
N VAL A 138 -23.28 6.01 -17.64
CA VAL A 138 -23.53 5.06 -18.74
C VAL A 138 -24.35 5.75 -19.82
N SER A 139 -23.84 5.77 -21.05
CA SER A 139 -24.47 6.44 -22.20
C SER A 139 -24.67 5.47 -23.38
N GLY A 140 -25.78 5.63 -24.10
CA GLY A 140 -26.08 4.88 -25.32
C GLY A 140 -27.53 4.38 -25.38
N LYS A 141 -27.77 3.32 -26.14
CA LYS A 141 -29.10 2.68 -26.27
C LYS A 141 -29.37 1.76 -25.07
N LEU A 142 -30.08 2.26 -24.05
CA LEU A 142 -30.26 1.54 -22.77
C LEU A 142 -31.52 0.65 -22.69
N ARG A 143 -32.62 1.06 -23.33
CA ARG A 143 -33.92 0.35 -23.36
C ARG A 143 -34.76 0.73 -24.58
N ALA A 144 -34.69 2.00 -24.99
CA ALA A 144 -35.30 2.52 -26.22
C ALA A 144 -34.23 2.78 -27.28
N GLN A 145 -34.66 2.96 -28.55
CA GLN A 145 -33.75 3.23 -29.67
C GLN A 145 -33.05 4.59 -29.60
N ARG A 146 -33.66 5.59 -28.95
CA ARG A 146 -33.02 6.88 -28.70
C ARG A 146 -31.99 6.75 -27.58
N ALA A 147 -30.78 7.26 -27.81
CA ALA A 147 -29.72 7.26 -26.82
C ALA A 147 -30.11 8.03 -25.56
N LYS A 148 -29.71 7.52 -24.39
CA LYS A 148 -29.89 8.16 -23.08
C LYS A 148 -28.61 8.04 -22.27
N SER A 149 -28.30 9.08 -21.50
CA SER A 149 -27.21 9.07 -20.53
C SER A 149 -27.80 8.98 -19.13
N MET A 150 -27.40 7.96 -18.37
CA MET A 150 -27.69 7.83 -16.95
C MET A 150 -26.43 8.18 -16.16
N LYS A 151 -26.57 9.07 -15.18
CA LYS A 151 -25.52 9.38 -14.19
C LYS A 151 -25.94 8.77 -12.86
N PHE A 152 -25.01 8.12 -12.18
CA PHE A 152 -25.12 7.67 -10.81
C PHE A 152 -23.97 8.32 -10.04
N LYS A 153 -24.26 8.99 -8.93
CA LYS A 153 -23.28 9.67 -8.08
C LYS A 153 -23.44 9.19 -6.65
N ASP A 154 -22.33 9.11 -5.94
CA ASP A 154 -22.27 8.85 -4.51
C ASP A 154 -21.06 9.60 -3.91
N GLY A 155 -21.12 9.97 -2.62
CA GLY A 155 -20.11 10.79 -1.95
C GLY A 155 -19.86 12.18 -2.57
N TYR A 156 -18.67 12.71 -2.31
CA TYR A 156 -18.21 14.05 -2.74
C TYR A 156 -17.37 13.98 -4.03
N MET A 157 -17.53 14.95 -4.93
CA MET A 157 -16.94 14.90 -6.28
C MET A 157 -16.64 16.31 -6.83
N ILE A 158 -15.37 16.68 -6.88
CA ILE A 158 -14.89 17.91 -7.51
C ILE A 158 -15.10 17.85 -9.04
N SER A 159 -15.33 19.00 -9.68
CA SER A 159 -15.58 19.08 -11.14
C SER A 159 -14.72 20.11 -11.89
N SER A 160 -13.93 20.92 -11.19
CA SER A 160 -13.18 22.06 -11.75
C SER A 160 -11.87 22.32 -11.01
N GLY A 161 -10.92 23.00 -11.67
CA GLY A 161 -9.63 23.38 -11.10
C GLY A 161 -8.54 22.31 -11.22
N PHE A 162 -7.34 22.65 -10.75
CA PHE A 162 -6.18 21.75 -10.72
C PHE A 162 -6.39 20.45 -9.90
N PRO A 163 -7.01 20.45 -8.69
CA PRO A 163 -7.13 19.22 -7.89
C PRO A 163 -7.92 18.09 -8.57
N VAL A 164 -8.71 18.37 -9.61
CA VAL A 164 -9.32 17.33 -10.46
C VAL A 164 -8.28 16.38 -11.06
N LYS A 165 -7.06 16.86 -11.35
CA LYS A 165 -5.98 16.04 -11.93
C LYS A 165 -5.27 15.16 -10.91
N GLU A 166 -5.31 15.52 -9.63
CA GLU A 166 -4.61 14.82 -8.54
C GLU A 166 -5.55 13.87 -7.78
N TYR A 167 -6.79 14.32 -7.53
CA TYR A 167 -7.77 13.59 -6.72
C TYR A 167 -8.68 12.64 -7.50
N ILE A 168 -8.84 12.80 -8.83
CA ILE A 168 -9.85 12.06 -9.60
C ILE A 168 -9.20 11.15 -10.65
N ASP A 169 -9.11 9.86 -10.34
CA ASP A 169 -8.91 8.84 -11.36
C ASP A 169 -10.18 8.72 -12.21
N SER A 170 -10.03 8.59 -13.53
CA SER A 170 -11.18 8.42 -14.42
C SER A 170 -10.86 7.55 -15.63
N ALA A 171 -11.77 6.62 -15.90
CA ALA A 171 -11.65 5.65 -16.98
C ALA A 171 -12.89 5.64 -17.86
N VAL A 172 -12.68 5.47 -19.17
CA VAL A 172 -13.72 5.26 -20.18
C VAL A 172 -13.54 3.88 -20.79
N ARG A 173 -14.65 3.16 -20.97
CA ARG A 173 -14.69 1.85 -21.64
C ARG A 173 -15.94 1.70 -22.51
N HIS A 174 -15.80 0.91 -23.57
CA HIS A 174 -16.88 0.61 -24.51
C HIS A 174 -17.40 -0.81 -24.28
N VAL A 175 -18.73 -0.97 -24.23
CA VAL A 175 -19.39 -2.26 -24.09
C VAL A 175 -20.12 -2.57 -25.39
N LEU A 176 -19.74 -3.66 -26.03
CA LEU A 176 -20.39 -4.15 -27.25
C LEU A 176 -21.59 -5.01 -26.84
N LEU A 177 -22.80 -4.60 -27.22
CA LEU A 177 -24.04 -5.35 -27.01
C LEU A 177 -24.75 -5.57 -28.36
N ARG A 178 -25.69 -6.53 -28.41
CA ARG A 178 -26.45 -6.85 -29.64
C ARG A 178 -27.28 -5.67 -30.20
N GLN A 179 -27.50 -4.62 -29.41
CA GLN A 179 -28.22 -3.39 -29.82
C GLN A 179 -27.29 -2.26 -30.31
N GLY A 180 -25.96 -2.44 -30.21
CA GLY A 180 -24.95 -1.42 -30.46
C GLY A 180 -24.02 -1.22 -29.25
N VAL A 181 -23.25 -0.12 -29.26
CA VAL A 181 -22.23 0.16 -28.25
C VAL A 181 -22.81 1.02 -27.11
N LEU A 182 -22.46 0.70 -25.86
CA LEU A 182 -22.60 1.59 -24.71
C LEU A 182 -21.24 2.18 -24.32
N GLY A 183 -21.23 3.44 -23.89
CA GLY A 183 -20.10 4.05 -23.20
C GLY A 183 -20.27 3.96 -21.69
N ILE A 184 -19.26 3.45 -20.99
CA ILE A 184 -19.07 3.60 -19.55
C ILE A 184 -18.03 4.70 -19.33
N LYS A 185 -18.30 5.61 -18.38
CA LYS A 185 -17.29 6.45 -17.73
C LYS A 185 -17.39 6.28 -16.23
N VAL A 186 -16.29 5.91 -15.59
CA VAL A 186 -16.15 5.90 -14.12
C VAL A 186 -15.21 7.03 -13.74
N LYS A 187 -15.57 7.81 -12.71
CA LYS A 187 -14.67 8.70 -11.97
C LYS A 187 -14.66 8.27 -10.51
N ILE A 188 -13.49 8.22 -9.91
CA ILE A 188 -13.33 7.94 -8.48
C ILE A 188 -12.57 9.12 -7.88
N MET A 189 -13.17 9.79 -6.90
CA MET A 189 -12.45 10.76 -6.09
C MET A 189 -11.77 10.02 -4.94
N LEU A 190 -10.44 9.99 -4.99
CA LEU A 190 -9.58 9.49 -3.93
C LEU A 190 -9.74 10.37 -2.69
N ASP A 191 -9.49 9.82 -1.50
CA ASP A 191 -9.35 10.66 -0.30
C ASP A 191 -7.91 11.15 -0.14
N TRP A 192 -7.72 12.14 0.72
CA TRP A 192 -6.40 12.68 1.05
C TRP A 192 -5.64 11.74 1.99
N ASP A 193 -4.44 11.31 1.59
CA ASP A 193 -3.59 10.41 2.39
C ASP A 193 -2.21 11.05 2.60
N PRO A 194 -1.86 11.53 3.81
CA PRO A 194 -0.54 12.11 4.08
C PRO A 194 0.61 11.10 3.94
N LYS A 195 0.33 9.81 3.82
CA LYS A 195 1.33 8.75 3.54
C LYS A 195 1.45 8.44 2.03
N GLY A 196 0.62 9.03 1.18
CA GLY A 196 0.66 8.90 -0.28
C GLY A 196 0.46 7.48 -0.83
N LYS A 197 -0.13 6.56 -0.07
CA LYS A 197 -0.30 5.15 -0.46
C LYS A 197 -1.63 4.85 -1.14
N GLN A 198 -2.66 5.64 -0.84
CA GLN A 198 -4.03 5.42 -1.34
C GLN A 198 -4.59 6.60 -2.15
N GLY A 199 -4.04 7.79 -1.97
CA GLY A 199 -4.48 9.01 -2.63
C GLY A 199 -3.37 10.07 -2.67
N PRO A 200 -3.66 11.29 -3.16
CA PRO A 200 -2.70 12.37 -3.21
C PRO A 200 -2.26 12.80 -1.79
N MET A 201 -0.97 13.14 -1.68
CA MET A 201 -0.36 13.70 -0.46
C MET A 201 -0.69 15.18 -0.28
N THR A 202 -0.87 15.90 -1.39
CA THR A 202 -1.32 17.29 -1.43
C THR A 202 -2.74 17.39 -0.85
N PRO A 203 -3.00 18.20 0.20
CA PRO A 203 -4.36 18.46 0.65
C PRO A 203 -5.14 19.29 -0.37
N LEU A 204 -6.47 19.30 -0.25
CA LEU A 204 -7.30 20.21 -1.03
C LEU A 204 -6.98 21.67 -0.68
N PRO A 205 -6.94 22.60 -1.66
CA PRO A 205 -6.56 23.99 -1.41
C PRO A 205 -7.52 24.72 -0.47
N ASP A 206 -8.76 24.25 -0.37
CA ASP A 206 -9.81 24.81 0.50
C ASP A 206 -9.76 24.24 1.94
N LEU A 207 -8.90 23.24 2.21
CA LEU A 207 -8.85 22.51 3.49
C LEU A 207 -7.84 23.15 4.46
N VAL A 208 -8.30 24.14 5.23
CA VAL A 208 -7.51 24.73 6.31
C VAL A 208 -7.67 23.90 7.59
N THR A 209 -6.58 23.31 8.08
CA THR A 209 -6.54 22.63 9.38
C THR A 209 -6.08 23.61 10.46
N ILE A 210 -7.02 24.07 11.30
CA ILE A 210 -6.69 24.85 12.50
C ILE A 210 -6.36 23.87 13.61
N HIS A 211 -5.09 23.83 14.02
CA HIS A 211 -4.68 23.08 15.21
C HIS A 211 -5.08 23.86 16.46
N PRO A 212 -5.60 23.21 17.52
CA PRO A 212 -5.78 23.86 18.81
C PRO A 212 -4.41 24.27 19.38
N PRO A 213 -4.36 25.25 20.31
CA PRO A 213 -3.16 25.45 21.12
C PRO A 213 -2.83 24.14 21.85
N LYS A 214 -1.54 23.92 22.11
CA LYS A 214 -1.12 22.88 23.06
C LYS A 214 -1.43 23.40 24.46
N ASP A 215 -1.88 22.52 25.34
CA ASP A 215 -1.92 22.83 26.76
C ASP A 215 -0.48 23.02 27.27
N ASP A 216 -0.23 24.10 28.01
CA ASP A 216 1.09 24.37 28.57
C ASP A 216 1.38 23.36 29.70
N GLU A 217 2.36 22.48 29.50
CA GLU A 217 2.83 21.60 30.57
C GLU A 217 3.45 22.45 31.69
N GLU A 218 2.84 22.42 32.88
CA GLU A 218 3.36 23.10 34.07
C GLU A 218 4.85 22.75 34.25
N TYR A 219 5.70 23.79 34.17
CA TYR A 219 7.15 23.64 34.14
C TYR A 219 7.66 23.15 35.49
N LYS A 220 7.67 21.83 35.70
CA LYS A 220 8.15 21.19 36.92
C LYS A 220 9.61 21.51 37.12
N GLU A 221 9.86 22.47 38.00
CA GLU A 221 11.19 22.85 38.44
C GLU A 221 11.96 21.59 38.82
N LYS A 222 13.16 21.44 38.24
CA LYS A 222 14.06 20.33 38.56
C LYS A 222 14.45 20.50 40.02
N LYS A 223 13.82 19.74 40.93
CA LYS A 223 14.16 19.75 42.35
C LYS A 223 15.67 19.64 42.50
N GLU A 224 16.26 20.64 43.13
CA GLU A 224 17.69 20.67 43.37
C GLU A 224 18.08 19.44 44.18
N PHE A 225 19.09 18.72 43.69
CA PHE A 225 19.56 17.52 44.37
C PHE A 225 20.45 17.98 45.51
N GLU A 226 19.93 17.96 46.75
CA GLU A 226 20.68 18.41 47.94
C GLU A 226 22.04 17.72 48.01
N ALA A 227 23.10 18.50 47.82
CA ALA A 227 24.46 17.99 47.78
C ALA A 227 24.91 17.65 49.21
N VAL A 228 24.96 16.35 49.51
CA VAL A 228 25.55 15.85 50.76
C VAL A 228 27.01 16.30 50.84
N VAL A 229 27.34 17.16 51.80
CA VAL A 229 28.63 17.87 51.87
C VAL A 229 29.71 17.00 52.54
N PRO A 230 30.80 16.62 51.84
CA PRO A 230 31.98 16.05 52.48
C PRO A 230 32.87 17.15 53.09
N SER A 231 33.54 16.86 54.20
CA SER A 231 34.33 17.82 54.98
C SER A 231 35.67 18.23 54.31
N PRO A 232 36.13 19.47 54.50
CA PRO A 232 37.38 19.96 53.92
C PRO A 232 38.65 19.48 54.66
N VAL A 233 39.74 19.34 53.91
CA VAL A 233 41.12 19.27 54.40
C VAL A 233 41.96 20.26 53.59
N ILE A 234 42.91 20.94 54.24
CA ILE A 234 43.57 22.15 53.72
C ILE A 234 44.94 21.82 53.07
N GLU A 235 45.37 22.73 52.21
CA GLU A 235 46.58 22.77 51.36
C GLU A 235 47.92 22.43 52.07
N PRO A 236 49.01 22.26 51.29
CA PRO A 236 49.87 23.44 51.11
C PRO A 236 50.42 23.66 49.68
N LEU A 237 50.63 24.93 49.35
CA LEU A 237 51.49 25.40 48.26
C LEU A 237 52.98 25.15 48.56
N PHE A 238 53.77 24.69 47.58
CA PHE A 238 54.97 25.39 47.06
C PHE A 238 55.57 24.65 45.86
N ARG A 239 56.33 25.35 44.99
CA ARG A 239 56.96 24.77 43.78
C ARG A 239 58.39 25.28 43.57
N SER A 240 59.39 24.40 43.71
CA SER A 240 60.72 24.56 43.07
C SER A 240 61.54 23.27 43.10
N ILE A 241 62.54 23.20 42.20
CA ILE A 241 63.71 22.28 42.19
C ILE A 241 63.48 20.80 41.74
N LEU A 242 63.94 20.55 40.50
CA LEU A 242 64.63 19.37 39.93
C LEU A 242 64.13 17.91 40.12
N SER A 243 64.10 17.23 38.97
CA SER A 243 64.46 15.81 38.70
C SER A 243 63.53 14.64 39.09
N THR A 244 63.35 13.76 38.08
CA THR A 244 63.01 12.32 38.10
C THR A 244 61.54 11.85 38.27
N GLU A 245 61.21 10.89 37.40
CA GLU A 245 60.14 9.85 37.43
C GLU A 245 58.62 10.16 37.31
N PHE A 246 58.03 9.42 36.36
CA PHE A 246 56.72 8.73 36.32
C PHE A 246 55.32 9.42 36.28
N CYS A 247 54.52 8.90 35.33
CA CYS A 247 53.05 8.71 35.26
C CYS A 247 52.01 9.87 35.19
N TYR A 248 51.48 10.04 33.97
CA TYR A 248 50.05 9.94 33.59
C TYR A 248 48.95 10.85 34.20
N THR A 249 48.40 11.70 33.31
CA THR A 249 46.99 12.17 33.18
C THR A 249 46.38 13.05 34.29
N GLY A 250 45.53 14.04 33.97
CA GLY A 250 44.99 14.46 32.66
C GLY A 250 44.17 15.76 32.77
N THR A 251 43.08 15.89 32.00
CA THR A 251 42.24 17.11 31.81
C THR A 251 42.92 18.22 30.97
N ILE A 252 42.23 19.12 30.25
CA ILE A 252 40.79 19.39 30.01
C ILE A 252 40.63 20.00 28.59
N GLU A 253 39.46 19.84 27.93
CA GLU A 253 38.79 20.83 27.05
C GLU A 253 37.45 20.21 26.55
N VAL A 254 36.29 20.60 27.08
CA VAL A 254 35.44 21.75 26.68
C VAL A 254 34.89 21.65 25.24
N CYS A 255 33.62 21.22 25.10
CA CYS A 255 32.58 21.94 24.32
C CYS A 255 31.20 21.22 24.30
N ASN A 256 30.17 21.97 24.74
CA ASN A 256 28.83 22.13 24.16
C ASN A 256 27.81 20.98 23.95
N SER A 257 26.57 21.35 24.32
CA SER A 257 25.26 21.03 23.70
C SER A 257 24.63 19.64 23.88
N ASP A 258 23.33 19.67 24.18
CA ASP A 258 22.49 18.54 24.55
C ASP A 258 22.11 17.59 23.39
N ASN A 259 21.66 16.40 23.78
CA ASN A 259 21.35 15.29 22.89
C ASN A 259 20.18 15.57 21.94
N SER A 260 20.37 15.19 20.67
CA SER A 260 19.27 14.63 19.87
C SER A 260 19.53 13.12 19.72
N SER A 261 18.64 12.30 20.29
CA SER A 261 18.63 10.87 20.02
C SER A 261 18.11 10.63 18.60
N ASP A 262 18.93 9.99 17.75
CA ASP A 262 18.55 8.93 16.81
C ASP A 262 19.67 8.67 15.78
N LYS A 263 20.53 7.67 16.05
CA LYS A 263 21.40 6.98 15.08
C LYS A 263 22.10 5.77 15.70
N GLN A 264 21.41 4.63 15.74
CA GLN A 264 22.07 3.33 15.80
C GLN A 264 22.36 2.84 14.38
N GLU A 265 23.51 3.22 13.83
CA GLU A 265 24.04 2.59 12.61
C GLU A 265 25.57 2.72 12.57
N ALA A 266 26.23 2.05 13.52
CA ALA A 266 27.68 1.95 13.54
C ALA A 266 28.15 0.94 12.49
N GLN A 267 28.94 1.41 11.53
CA GLN A 267 29.72 0.54 10.65
C GLN A 267 30.76 -0.23 11.48
N LEU A 268 31.00 -1.48 11.14
CA LEU A 268 32.38 -1.95 11.06
C LEU A 268 32.61 -2.73 9.77
N HIS A 269 33.81 -2.55 9.23
CA HIS A 269 34.26 -2.96 7.91
C HIS A 269 35.35 -4.03 8.07
N GLN A 270 35.53 -4.86 7.03
CA GLN A 270 36.64 -5.83 6.92
C GLN A 270 36.59 -7.02 7.92
N LEU A 271 37.17 -8.20 7.62
CA LEU A 271 38.28 -8.49 6.69
C LEU A 271 38.27 -9.96 6.17
N ARG A 272 38.91 -10.16 5.01
CA ARG A 272 39.48 -11.41 4.42
C ARG A 272 38.69 -12.18 3.36
N ASP A 273 39.39 -12.32 2.24
CA ASP A 273 39.13 -13.09 1.04
C ASP A 273 39.74 -14.51 1.15
N ARG A 274 39.13 -15.51 0.47
CA ARG A 274 39.81 -16.40 -0.52
C ARG A 274 38.92 -17.52 -1.10
N GLU A 275 38.82 -17.52 -2.43
CA GLU A 275 39.04 -18.65 -3.37
C GLU A 275 38.68 -20.09 -2.93
N THR A 276 37.59 -20.63 -3.51
CA THR A 276 37.43 -21.90 -4.32
C THR A 276 38.32 -23.14 -4.03
N PRO A 277 37.84 -24.40 -4.25
CA PRO A 277 36.95 -24.80 -5.36
C PRO A 277 35.88 -25.89 -5.04
N ASP A 278 35.31 -26.48 -6.10
CA ASP A 278 34.18 -27.41 -6.17
C ASP A 278 34.50 -28.88 -5.77
N SER A 279 33.48 -29.66 -5.38
CA SER A 279 33.34 -31.08 -5.79
C SER A 279 31.93 -31.66 -5.56
N ASP A 280 31.61 -32.65 -6.40
CA ASP A 280 30.42 -33.48 -6.47
C ASP A 280 30.07 -34.29 -5.20
N GLY A 281 28.91 -34.95 -5.17
CA GLY A 281 28.72 -36.10 -4.26
C GLY A 281 27.27 -36.50 -3.94
N SER A 282 26.71 -37.45 -4.68
CA SER A 282 25.40 -38.05 -4.42
C SER A 282 25.34 -38.91 -3.14
N ALA A 283 24.24 -38.78 -2.40
CA ALA A 283 23.48 -39.83 -1.69
C ALA A 283 24.17 -40.81 -0.71
N THR A 284 23.57 -40.99 0.47
CA THR A 284 23.36 -42.33 1.07
C THR A 284 22.24 -42.30 2.12
N SER A 285 21.79 -43.49 2.56
CA SER A 285 20.57 -43.69 3.34
C SER A 285 20.81 -44.17 4.78
N GLY A 286 20.24 -43.45 5.75
CA GLY A 286 19.29 -44.00 6.74
C GLY A 286 19.75 -44.89 7.92
N ILE A 287 18.93 -44.86 8.98
CA ILE A 287 18.75 -45.84 10.08
C ILE A 287 20.02 -45.99 11.00
N ILE A 288 19.96 -45.73 12.32
CA ILE A 288 19.38 -46.58 13.38
C ILE A 288 19.04 -45.77 14.67
N THR A 289 18.20 -46.38 15.51
CA THR A 289 17.60 -46.00 16.81
C THR A 289 18.61 -45.78 17.96
N GLU A 290 18.32 -45.43 19.22
CA GLU A 290 17.18 -45.57 20.18
C GLU A 290 17.11 -44.30 21.09
N ALA A 291 15.98 -43.73 21.57
CA ALA A 291 14.87 -44.22 22.42
C ALA A 291 15.19 -44.42 23.94
N VAL A 292 14.82 -43.44 24.80
CA VAL A 292 14.49 -43.61 26.25
C VAL A 292 13.42 -42.56 26.65
N ASN A 293 12.50 -42.92 27.57
CA ASN A 293 11.42 -42.06 28.11
C ASN A 293 11.86 -41.16 29.29
N VAL A 294 11.05 -40.14 29.62
CA VAL A 294 10.47 -39.93 30.98
C VAL A 294 9.31 -38.92 30.93
N ALA A 295 8.43 -38.99 31.94
CA ALA A 295 7.22 -38.16 32.16
C ALA A 295 7.54 -36.63 32.35
N ALA A 296 6.59 -35.68 32.44
CA ALA A 296 5.25 -35.77 33.03
C ALA A 296 4.28 -34.60 32.71
N VAL A 297 2.99 -34.89 32.89
CA VAL A 297 1.90 -34.06 33.49
C VAL A 297 1.89 -32.54 33.26
N SER A 298 0.80 -32.06 32.66
CA SER A 298 0.38 -30.65 32.58
C SER A 298 -0.16 -30.07 33.90
N PRO A 299 0.11 -28.80 34.23
CA PRO A 299 -0.68 -28.02 35.17
C PRO A 299 -1.75 -27.13 34.48
N VAL A 300 -2.89 -27.00 35.14
CA VAL A 300 -3.96 -26.01 34.86
C VAL A 300 -4.03 -25.05 36.07
N THR A 301 -4.82 -23.98 35.97
CA THR A 301 -5.10 -22.97 37.02
C THR A 301 -3.92 -22.02 37.36
N ALA A 302 -4.15 -20.77 37.79
CA ALA A 302 -5.41 -20.16 38.23
C ALA A 302 -5.69 -18.76 37.66
N LEU A 303 -6.98 -18.45 37.50
CA LEU A 303 -7.51 -17.10 37.29
C LEU A 303 -8.83 -16.98 38.07
N SER A 304 -8.81 -16.16 39.13
CA SER A 304 -9.89 -15.89 40.10
C SER A 304 -9.42 -14.65 40.89
N LEU A 305 -10.22 -13.70 41.40
CA LEU A 305 -11.64 -13.57 41.79
C LEU A 305 -12.27 -12.39 40.97
N LYS A 306 -13.48 -11.80 41.11
CA LYS A 306 -14.84 -11.94 41.72
C LYS A 306 -15.66 -10.73 41.13
N GLU A 307 -16.96 -10.47 41.25
CA GLU A 307 -18.28 -11.14 41.39
C GLU A 307 -19.35 -10.00 41.33
N PRO A 308 -20.69 -10.23 41.34
CA PRO A 308 -21.47 -11.44 41.11
C PRO A 308 -22.58 -11.28 40.03
N LYS A 309 -23.48 -12.27 39.92
CA LYS A 309 -24.70 -12.23 39.07
C LYS A 309 -25.91 -11.72 39.87
N LEU A 310 -26.94 -11.24 39.18
CA LEU A 310 -28.33 -11.57 39.53
C LEU A 310 -29.11 -11.88 38.25
N GLN A 311 -29.93 -12.93 38.27
CA GLN A 311 -30.69 -13.41 37.11
C GLN A 311 -32.04 -13.99 37.57
N MET A 312 -33.03 -14.02 36.67
CA MET A 312 -34.41 -14.40 36.97
C MET A 312 -34.55 -15.83 37.53
N MET A 313 -35.45 -16.03 38.49
CA MET A 313 -36.64 -16.88 38.29
C MET A 313 -37.64 -16.83 39.46
N ILE A 314 -38.93 -16.85 39.10
CA ILE A 314 -40.11 -17.52 39.68
C ILE A 314 -41.34 -16.80 39.09
N GLY A 315 -42.44 -17.52 38.84
CA GLY A 315 -43.60 -17.00 38.10
C GLY A 315 -44.94 -17.26 38.79
N LEU A 316 -45.95 -17.52 37.95
CA LEU A 316 -47.38 -17.77 38.22
C LEU A 316 -48.32 -16.55 38.32
N THR A 317 -49.53 -16.81 37.80
CA THR A 317 -50.86 -16.28 38.16
C THR A 317 -51.32 -14.85 37.78
N ILE A 318 -52.22 -14.85 36.78
CA ILE A 318 -53.60 -14.30 36.80
C ILE A 318 -53.87 -12.83 36.40
N SER A 319 -54.83 -12.69 35.47
CA SER A 319 -55.69 -11.50 35.18
C SER A 319 -55.03 -10.31 34.46
N LYS A 320 -55.77 -9.40 33.77
CA LYS A 320 -57.11 -9.42 33.13
C LYS A 320 -57.20 -8.19 32.20
N LEU A 321 -57.92 -8.29 31.08
CA LEU A 321 -58.16 -7.20 30.10
C LEU A 321 -56.85 -6.69 29.43
N TRP A 322 -56.85 -5.98 28.30
CA TRP A 322 -57.91 -5.24 27.60
C TRP A 322 -57.81 -5.45 26.07
N LYS A 323 -58.90 -5.21 25.32
CA LYS A 323 -58.91 -5.25 23.84
C LYS A 323 -58.60 -3.84 23.28
N PRO A 324 -58.23 -3.74 21.99
CA PRO A 324 -59.24 -3.23 21.06
C PRO A 324 -59.52 -4.19 19.88
N VAL A 325 -60.68 -3.98 19.23
CA VAL A 325 -61.24 -4.85 18.19
C VAL A 325 -61.08 -4.21 16.81
N LYS A 326 -60.80 -5.03 15.78
CA LYS A 326 -61.07 -4.66 14.37
C LYS A 326 -62.47 -5.10 13.97
N PHE A 327 -63.33 -4.14 13.64
CA PHE A 327 -64.49 -4.22 12.74
C PHE A 327 -64.86 -2.76 12.41
N CYS A 328 -65.35 -2.39 11.23
CA CYS A 328 -65.66 -3.20 10.03
C CYS A 328 -64.92 -2.58 8.83
#